data_AF-A0AAD5SSM7-F1
#
_entry.id   AF-A0AAD5SSM7-F1
#
_cell.length_a   1.000
_cell.length_b   1.000
_cell.length_c   1.000
_cell.angle_alpha   90.00
_cell.angle_beta   90.00
_cell.angle_gamma   90.00
#
_symmetry.space_group_name_H-M   'P 1'
#
loop_
_entity.id
_entity.type
_entity.pdbx_description
1 polymer ?
#
loop_
_entity_poly.entity_id
_entity_poly.type
_entity_poly.pdbx_seq_one_letter_code
_entity_poly.pdbx_strand_id
1 'polypeptide(L)'
;MASATRRYDIEQSLENDIAELAQLQESLRKTNILTENMGNMLTSFEDRLAKLESSILPIHKSTKHLTRLHENIEKSLDRVDEIVDYLGLAARMDIFISQGPAKSSDINEYLSAVSKIKDALSHLQSLEYKSGDSAIQKLKLVLTKAHFHIETLFRKKLAAQSVPLDLTALINSAGGNNCSSVSELAASTPLPKINDSDLEELVQLTGQLAPLDKIIGEHGSGGDVYEHLKTFAEVRTSYLSKSLYGIAQMSVNSSKGAITTTAGVVGLPPSPLFANYVKGSSPFISYMHYYLRLCKAEKALIQRLIIKPLVQTCYHQTVSAATETFIETAESIITRTKRSLLKKEYMDLYLLIDIASNLADCLKQYDTIVAVTLTIIYLLFD
;
A
#
# COMPACT_ATOMS: atom_id res chain seq x y z
N MET A 1 -77.98 71.88 -83.01
CA MET A 1 -77.89 72.04 -81.55
C MET A 1 -77.26 70.84 -80.84
N ALA A 2 -77.58 69.57 -81.19
CA ALA A 2 -77.01 68.37 -80.55
C ALA A 2 -75.48 68.20 -80.63
N SER A 3 -74.82 68.73 -81.69
CA SER A 3 -73.36 68.72 -81.83
C SER A 3 -72.64 69.66 -80.84
N ALA A 4 -73.29 70.76 -80.45
CA ALA A 4 -72.71 71.72 -79.51
C ALA A 4 -72.81 71.20 -78.06
N THR A 5 -73.93 70.59 -77.68
CA THR A 5 -74.11 69.97 -76.35
C THR A 5 -73.16 68.80 -76.14
N ARG A 6 -73.00 67.92 -77.15
CA ARG A 6 -72.05 66.80 -77.08
C ARG A 6 -70.59 67.25 -77.02
N ARG A 7 -70.25 68.37 -77.69
CA ARG A 7 -68.92 69.00 -77.57
C ARG A 7 -68.70 69.57 -76.17
N TYR A 8 -69.71 70.22 -75.58
CA TYR A 8 -69.65 70.74 -74.23
C TYR A 8 -69.49 69.65 -73.17
N ASP A 9 -70.24 68.54 -73.28
CA ASP A 9 -70.11 67.39 -72.35
C ASP A 9 -68.74 66.71 -72.47
N ILE A 10 -68.19 66.60 -73.68
CA ILE A 10 -66.83 66.07 -73.92
C ILE A 10 -65.78 67.02 -73.33
N GLU A 11 -65.95 68.33 -73.49
CA GLU A 11 -65.05 69.36 -72.96
C GLU A 11 -65.08 69.35 -71.42
N GLN A 12 -66.26 69.18 -70.81
CA GLN A 12 -66.41 69.03 -69.37
C GLN A 12 -65.86 67.71 -68.83
N SER A 13 -65.99 66.60 -69.56
CA SER A 13 -65.36 65.32 -69.20
C SER A 13 -63.83 65.40 -69.30
N LEU A 14 -63.30 66.08 -70.33
CA LEU A 14 -61.88 66.35 -70.46
C LEU A 14 -61.36 67.21 -69.31
N GLU A 15 -62.10 68.25 -68.91
CA GLU A 15 -61.75 69.08 -67.76
C GLU A 15 -61.71 68.26 -66.45
N ASN A 16 -62.69 67.36 -66.25
CA ASN A 16 -62.72 66.46 -65.10
C ASN A 16 -61.58 65.43 -65.12
N ASP A 17 -61.30 64.81 -66.27
CA ASP A 17 -60.19 63.85 -66.43
C ASP A 17 -58.84 64.55 -66.22
N ILE A 18 -58.69 65.80 -66.67
CA ILE A 18 -57.50 66.64 -66.42
C ILE A 18 -57.37 66.94 -64.92
N ALA A 19 -58.47 67.25 -64.23
CA ALA A 19 -58.46 67.50 -62.79
C ALA A 19 -58.15 66.24 -61.97
N GLU A 20 -58.71 65.09 -62.34
CA GLU A 20 -58.42 63.79 -61.71
C GLU A 20 -56.95 63.38 -61.94
N LEU A 21 -56.43 63.54 -63.16
CA LEU A 21 -55.02 63.31 -63.46
C LEU A 21 -54.11 64.24 -62.65
N ALA A 22 -54.46 65.51 -62.49
CA ALA A 22 -53.73 66.45 -61.65
C ALA A 22 -53.73 66.02 -60.17
N GLN A 23 -54.88 65.54 -59.66
CA GLN A 23 -54.98 65.01 -58.30
C GLN A 23 -54.17 63.72 -58.09
N LEU A 24 -54.17 62.83 -59.09
CA LEU A 24 -53.43 61.57 -59.06
C LEU A 24 -51.92 61.83 -59.16
N GLN A 25 -51.51 62.79 -59.99
CA GLN A 25 -50.13 63.27 -60.08
C GLN A 25 -49.66 63.92 -58.78
N GLU A 26 -50.51 64.71 -58.12
CA GLU A 26 -50.21 65.26 -56.80
C GLU A 26 -50.14 64.18 -55.71
N SER A 27 -51.00 63.16 -55.76
CA SER A 27 -50.96 62.02 -54.85
C SER A 27 -49.71 61.16 -55.05
N LEU A 28 -49.29 60.97 -56.32
CA LEU A 28 -48.05 60.31 -56.68
C LEU A 28 -46.84 61.13 -56.19
N ARG A 29 -46.87 62.46 -56.36
CA ARG A 29 -45.84 63.37 -55.83
C ARG A 29 -45.74 63.26 -54.31
N LYS A 30 -46.87 63.25 -53.59
CA LYS A 30 -46.91 63.05 -52.13
C LYS A 30 -46.34 61.69 -51.72
N THR A 31 -46.66 60.63 -52.46
CA THR A 31 -46.15 59.27 -52.20
C THR A 31 -44.65 59.16 -52.47
N ASN A 32 -44.15 59.83 -53.51
CA ASN A 32 -42.72 59.93 -53.79
C ASN A 32 -41.98 60.69 -52.69
N ILE A 33 -42.52 61.82 -52.22
CA ILE A 33 -41.96 62.56 -51.07
C ILE A 33 -41.96 61.68 -49.81
N LEU A 34 -43.01 60.91 -49.57
CA LEU A 34 -43.05 59.98 -48.44
C LEU A 34 -42.00 58.87 -48.59
N THR A 35 -41.84 58.32 -49.78
CA THR A 35 -40.81 57.31 -50.08
C THR A 35 -39.41 57.87 -49.89
N GLU A 36 -39.16 59.09 -50.34
CA GLU A 36 -37.90 59.81 -50.14
C GLU A 36 -37.64 60.07 -48.65
N ASN A 37 -38.66 60.51 -47.91
CA ASN A 37 -38.57 60.67 -46.46
C ASN A 37 -38.29 59.34 -45.75
N MET A 38 -38.90 58.24 -46.18
CA MET A 38 -38.62 56.90 -45.66
C MET A 38 -37.19 56.47 -45.99
N GLY A 39 -36.70 56.74 -47.20
CA GLY A 39 -35.30 56.50 -47.59
C GLY A 39 -34.33 57.28 -46.71
N ASN A 40 -34.58 58.58 -46.52
CA ASN A 40 -33.78 59.46 -45.66
C ASN A 40 -33.80 58.99 -44.20
N MET A 41 -34.94 58.54 -43.67
CA MET A 41 -35.02 57.96 -42.33
C MET A 41 -34.22 56.66 -42.22
N LEU A 42 -34.27 55.80 -43.24
CA LEU A 42 -33.51 54.54 -43.26
C LEU A 42 -32.01 54.80 -43.26
N THR A 43 -31.53 55.70 -44.13
CA THR A 43 -30.13 56.12 -44.17
C THR A 43 -29.70 56.72 -42.83
N SER A 44 -30.55 57.53 -42.19
CA SER A 44 -30.29 58.05 -40.84
C SER A 44 -30.16 56.93 -39.80
N PHE A 45 -30.99 55.88 -39.88
CA PHE A 45 -30.87 54.72 -39.00
C PHE A 45 -29.60 53.92 -39.27
N GLU A 46 -29.24 53.68 -40.53
CA GLU A 46 -28.00 53.00 -40.90
C GLU A 46 -26.78 53.76 -40.38
N ASP A 47 -26.72 55.08 -40.55
CA ASP A 47 -25.64 55.91 -40.02
C ASP A 47 -25.57 55.85 -38.49
N ARG A 48 -26.71 55.85 -37.82
CA ARG A 48 -26.78 55.72 -36.35
C ARG A 48 -26.34 54.33 -35.89
N LEU A 49 -26.71 53.27 -36.61
CA LEU A 49 -26.30 51.89 -36.33
C LEU A 49 -24.79 51.71 -36.57
N ALA A 50 -24.26 52.24 -37.66
CA ALA A 50 -22.82 52.19 -37.95
C ALA A 50 -22.01 52.94 -36.87
N LYS A 51 -22.47 54.14 -36.45
CA LYS A 51 -21.88 54.87 -35.32
C LYS A 51 -21.99 54.09 -34.01
N LEU A 52 -23.14 53.48 -33.74
CA LEU A 52 -23.36 52.66 -32.56
C LEU A 52 -22.42 51.44 -32.56
N GLU A 53 -22.32 50.72 -33.67
CA GLU A 53 -21.42 49.57 -33.81
C GLU A 53 -19.96 49.99 -33.61
N SER A 54 -19.53 51.09 -34.25
CA SER A 54 -18.18 51.61 -34.09
C SER A 54 -17.86 52.02 -32.65
N SER A 55 -18.86 52.40 -31.86
CA SER A 55 -18.73 52.75 -30.44
C SER A 55 -18.83 51.53 -29.51
N ILE A 56 -19.77 50.60 -29.75
CA ILE A 56 -20.04 49.44 -28.89
C ILE A 56 -19.05 48.31 -29.11
N LEU A 57 -18.65 48.04 -30.36
CA LEU A 57 -17.73 46.95 -30.67
C LEU A 57 -16.39 47.01 -29.90
N PRO A 58 -15.69 48.16 -29.81
CA PRO A 58 -14.47 48.25 -29.01
C PRO A 58 -14.76 48.08 -27.52
N ILE A 59 -15.90 48.57 -27.01
CA ILE A 59 -16.30 48.38 -25.61
C ILE A 59 -16.48 46.89 -25.33
N HIS A 60 -17.28 46.18 -26.14
CA HIS A 60 -17.51 44.74 -25.97
C HIS A 60 -16.20 43.93 -26.05
N LYS A 61 -15.31 44.26 -26.99
CA LYS A 61 -13.98 43.63 -27.08
C LYS A 61 -13.14 43.91 -25.83
N SER A 62 -13.13 45.14 -25.34
CA SER A 62 -12.42 45.55 -24.12
C SER A 62 -12.99 44.85 -22.88
N THR A 63 -14.30 44.81 -22.71
CA THR A 63 -14.98 44.08 -21.63
C THR A 63 -14.64 42.60 -21.67
N LYS A 64 -14.70 41.94 -22.83
CA LYS A 64 -14.33 40.52 -22.97
C LYS A 64 -12.87 40.27 -22.63
N HIS A 65 -11.98 41.16 -23.03
CA HIS A 65 -10.56 41.08 -22.67
C HIS A 65 -10.38 41.23 -21.15
N LEU A 66 -11.09 42.20 -20.53
CA LEU A 66 -11.05 42.42 -19.09
C LEU A 66 -11.58 41.22 -18.30
N THR A 67 -12.69 40.59 -18.72
CA THR A 67 -13.23 39.38 -18.07
C THR A 67 -12.21 38.24 -18.13
N ARG A 68 -11.57 38.01 -19.28
CA ARG A 68 -10.52 36.98 -19.40
C ARG A 68 -9.31 37.28 -18.53
N LEU A 69 -8.91 38.56 -18.46
CA LEU A 69 -7.81 38.99 -17.61
C LEU A 69 -8.17 38.78 -16.13
N HIS A 70 -9.39 39.08 -15.74
CA HIS A 70 -9.89 38.84 -14.39
C HIS A 70 -9.89 37.35 -14.04
N GLU A 71 -10.44 36.49 -14.90
CA GLU A 71 -10.42 35.02 -14.71
C GLU A 71 -8.99 34.47 -14.60
N ASN A 72 -8.06 35.01 -15.39
CA ASN A 72 -6.66 34.60 -15.31
C ASN A 72 -6.02 35.03 -13.98
N ILE A 73 -6.30 36.25 -13.53
CA ILE A 73 -5.81 36.74 -12.23
C ILE A 73 -6.37 35.89 -11.09
N GLU A 74 -7.67 35.58 -11.12
CA GLU A 74 -8.33 34.74 -10.10
C GLU A 74 -7.71 33.34 -10.04
N LYS A 75 -7.54 32.68 -11.21
CA LYS A 75 -6.86 31.37 -11.27
C LYS A 75 -5.41 31.44 -10.79
N SER A 76 -4.69 32.51 -11.10
CA SER A 76 -3.32 32.69 -10.61
C SER A 76 -3.29 32.92 -9.10
N LEU A 77 -4.28 33.63 -8.54
CA LEU A 77 -4.42 33.83 -7.11
C LEU A 77 -4.67 32.49 -6.39
N ASP A 78 -5.61 31.68 -6.88
CA ASP A 78 -5.92 30.36 -6.31
C ASP A 78 -4.69 29.45 -6.22
N ARG A 79 -3.85 29.47 -7.26
CA ARG A 79 -2.60 28.69 -7.29
C ARG A 79 -1.57 29.18 -6.27
N VAL A 80 -1.50 30.49 -6.05
CA VAL A 80 -0.62 31.07 -5.04
C VAL A 80 -1.13 30.73 -3.64
N ASP A 81 -2.44 30.82 -3.40
CA ASP A 81 -3.05 30.45 -2.13
C ASP A 81 -2.81 28.97 -1.79
N GLU A 82 -2.91 28.08 -2.78
CA GLU A 82 -2.56 26.66 -2.62
C GLU A 82 -1.09 26.47 -2.16
N ILE A 83 -0.15 27.19 -2.77
CA ILE A 83 1.28 27.12 -2.38
C ILE A 83 1.49 27.68 -0.96
N VAL A 84 0.84 28.80 -0.62
CA VAL A 84 0.92 29.40 0.72
C VAL A 84 0.42 28.42 1.79
N ASP A 85 -0.69 27.72 1.50
CA ASP A 85 -1.21 26.68 2.38
C ASP A 85 -0.20 25.54 2.59
N TYR A 86 0.46 25.06 1.54
CA TYR A 86 1.49 24.03 1.66
C TYR A 86 2.73 24.49 2.45
N LEU A 87 3.14 25.76 2.33
CA LEU A 87 4.26 26.32 3.09
C LEU A 87 3.95 26.39 4.60
N GLY A 88 2.70 26.67 4.97
CA GLY A 88 2.24 26.71 6.36
C GLY A 88 1.84 25.34 6.94
N LEU A 89 1.68 24.34 6.08
CA LEU A 89 1.10 23.04 6.43
C LEU A 89 1.89 22.32 7.54
N ALA A 90 3.22 22.33 7.46
CA ALA A 90 4.08 21.70 8.45
C ALA A 90 3.82 22.22 9.87
N ALA A 91 3.71 23.55 10.04
CA ALA A 91 3.48 24.16 11.34
C ALA A 91 2.07 23.86 11.89
N ARG A 92 1.07 23.81 11.00
CA ARG A 92 -0.33 23.50 11.37
C ARG A 92 -0.48 22.06 11.87
N MET A 93 0.21 21.12 11.23
CA MET A 93 0.07 19.69 11.52
C MET A 93 1.12 19.14 12.50
N ASP A 94 2.19 19.87 12.81
CA ASP A 94 3.25 19.38 13.70
C ASP A 94 2.72 18.93 15.07
N ILE A 95 1.78 19.70 15.65
CA ILE A 95 1.17 19.37 16.94
C ILE A 95 0.34 18.08 16.83
N PHE A 96 -0.45 17.94 15.76
CA PHE A 96 -1.30 16.77 15.54
C PHE A 96 -0.45 15.51 15.31
N ILE A 97 0.59 15.60 14.48
CA ILE A 97 1.50 14.48 14.20
C ILE A 97 2.30 14.09 15.44
N SER A 98 2.79 15.07 16.21
CA SER A 98 3.58 14.82 17.43
C SER A 98 2.76 14.17 18.56
N GLN A 99 1.43 14.24 18.51
CA GLN A 99 0.57 13.54 19.48
C GLN A 99 0.44 12.04 19.20
N GLY A 100 0.75 11.61 17.97
CA GLY A 100 0.72 10.24 17.53
C GLY A 100 -0.70 9.65 17.35
N PRO A 101 -0.80 8.48 16.70
CA PRO A 101 -2.08 7.83 16.34
C PRO A 101 -2.84 7.24 17.54
N ALA A 102 -2.28 7.29 18.76
CA ALA A 102 -2.89 6.73 19.95
C ALA A 102 -3.98 7.63 20.59
N LYS A 103 -4.02 8.91 20.22
CA LYS A 103 -5.02 9.88 20.71
C LYS A 103 -6.14 10.17 19.71
N SER A 104 -5.90 9.92 18.42
CA SER A 104 -6.93 9.99 17.39
C SER A 104 -7.87 8.79 17.56
N SER A 105 -9.18 9.05 17.60
CA SER A 105 -10.20 7.99 17.66
C SER A 105 -10.10 7.03 16.47
N ASP A 106 -9.59 7.53 15.33
CA ASP A 106 -9.42 6.77 14.10
C ASP A 106 -7.97 6.84 13.56
N ILE A 107 -7.36 5.68 13.33
CA ILE A 107 -6.04 5.59 12.68
C ILE A 107 -6.07 6.18 11.26
N ASN A 108 -7.21 6.07 10.58
CA ASN A 108 -7.41 6.56 9.22
C ASN A 108 -7.32 8.08 9.11
N GLU A 109 -7.77 8.82 10.13
CA GLU A 109 -7.64 10.28 10.17
C GLU A 109 -6.17 10.68 10.22
N TYR A 110 -5.39 10.02 11.10
CA TYR A 110 -3.96 10.24 11.22
C TYR A 110 -3.23 9.91 9.91
N LEU A 111 -3.54 8.76 9.28
CA LEU A 111 -2.94 8.37 8.00
C LEU A 111 -3.32 9.33 6.86
N SER A 112 -4.56 9.85 6.84
CA SER A 112 -4.98 10.86 5.87
C SER A 112 -4.21 12.16 6.02
N ALA A 113 -3.98 12.62 7.26
CA ALA A 113 -3.14 13.79 7.52
C ALA A 113 -1.71 13.58 7.02
N VAL A 114 -1.11 12.41 7.26
CA VAL A 114 0.23 12.07 6.76
C VAL A 114 0.29 12.05 5.24
N SER A 115 -0.74 11.52 4.56
CA SER A 115 -0.84 11.58 3.10
C SER A 115 -0.87 13.02 2.58
N LYS A 116 -1.63 13.91 3.22
CA LYS A 116 -1.68 15.33 2.84
C LYS A 116 -0.32 16.03 2.96
N ILE A 117 0.44 15.72 4.01
CA ILE A 117 1.81 16.25 4.20
C ILE A 117 2.75 15.74 3.11
N LYS A 118 2.63 14.47 2.74
CA LYS A 118 3.40 13.86 1.66
C LYS A 118 3.07 14.48 0.30
N ASP A 119 1.79 14.67 0.00
CA ASP A 119 1.34 15.28 -1.26
C ASP A 119 1.84 16.73 -1.36
N ALA A 120 1.76 17.49 -0.27
CA ALA A 120 2.32 18.84 -0.17
C ALA A 120 3.85 18.85 -0.38
N LEU A 121 4.57 17.89 0.19
CA LEU A 121 6.01 17.75 0.00
C LEU A 121 6.34 17.45 -1.47
N SER A 122 5.63 16.52 -2.11
CA SER A 122 5.82 16.20 -3.53
C SER A 122 5.53 17.40 -4.43
N HIS A 123 4.49 18.17 -4.10
CA HIS A 123 4.12 19.36 -4.86
C HIS A 123 5.20 20.45 -4.74
N LEU A 124 5.66 20.76 -3.52
CA LEU A 124 6.72 21.75 -3.29
C LEU A 124 8.07 21.32 -3.90
N GLN A 125 8.40 20.03 -3.87
CA GLN A 125 9.60 19.51 -4.54
C GLN A 125 9.53 19.67 -6.06
N SER A 126 8.35 19.49 -6.67
CA SER A 126 8.18 19.66 -8.12
C SER A 126 8.32 21.11 -8.61
N LEU A 127 8.11 22.08 -7.72
CA LEU A 127 8.14 23.51 -8.04
C LEU A 127 9.54 24.14 -7.91
N GLU A 128 10.48 23.47 -7.21
CA GLU A 128 11.88 23.89 -7.02
C GLU A 128 12.07 25.37 -6.56
N TYR A 129 11.15 25.88 -5.72
CA TYR A 129 11.28 27.23 -5.17
C TYR A 129 12.25 27.30 -4.00
N LYS A 130 13.24 28.21 -4.07
CA LYS A 130 14.18 28.49 -2.96
C LYS A 130 13.48 28.89 -1.66
N SER A 131 12.39 29.65 -1.76
CA SER A 131 11.57 30.06 -0.61
C SER A 131 10.92 28.85 0.10
N GLY A 132 10.71 27.76 -0.65
CA GLY A 132 10.10 26.53 -0.18
C GLY A 132 11.08 25.57 0.49
N ASP A 133 12.39 25.75 0.35
CA ASP A 133 13.39 24.82 0.92
C ASP A 133 13.24 24.67 2.43
N SER A 134 13.03 25.77 3.16
CA SER A 134 12.80 25.72 4.61
C SER A 134 11.50 24.98 4.96
N ALA A 135 10.44 25.15 4.16
CA ALA A 135 9.18 24.45 4.36
C ALA A 135 9.31 22.95 4.04
N ILE A 136 10.02 22.58 2.97
CA ILE A 136 10.33 21.19 2.61
C ILE A 136 11.09 20.51 3.75
N GLN A 137 12.10 21.17 4.33
CA GLN A 137 12.83 20.62 5.48
C GLN A 137 11.93 20.41 6.71
N LYS A 138 11.03 21.36 6.99
CA LYS A 138 10.04 21.21 8.07
C LYS A 138 9.06 20.07 7.79
N LEU A 139 8.54 19.94 6.56
CA LEU A 139 7.66 18.84 6.15
C LEU A 139 8.38 17.49 6.28
N LYS A 140 9.64 17.39 5.86
CA LYS A 140 10.48 16.20 6.04
C LYS A 140 10.60 15.84 7.52
N LEU A 141 10.90 16.81 8.39
CA LEU A 141 10.99 16.59 9.84
C LEU A 141 9.66 16.08 10.43
N VAL A 142 8.53 16.69 10.05
CA VAL A 142 7.20 16.25 10.50
C VAL A 142 6.91 14.83 9.99
N LEU A 143 7.28 14.49 8.76
CA LEU A 143 7.15 13.14 8.22
C LEU A 143 8.05 12.13 8.95
N THR A 144 9.25 12.50 9.38
CA THR A 144 10.10 11.64 10.22
C THR A 144 9.44 11.36 11.57
N LYS A 145 8.83 12.37 12.21
CA LYS A 145 8.03 12.15 13.43
C LYS A 145 6.84 11.23 13.16
N ALA A 146 6.13 11.45 12.04
CA ALA A 146 5.00 10.62 11.66
C ALA A 146 5.41 9.16 11.45
N HIS A 147 6.52 8.94 10.75
CA HIS A 147 7.13 7.63 10.52
C HIS A 147 7.42 6.92 11.85
N PHE A 148 8.13 7.56 12.78
CA PHE A 148 8.41 6.98 14.09
C PHE A 148 7.15 6.53 14.84
N HIS A 149 6.09 7.34 14.81
CA HIS A 149 4.82 7.01 15.46
C HIS A 149 4.09 5.83 14.78
N ILE A 150 4.06 5.80 13.44
CA ILE A 150 3.45 4.71 12.67
C ILE A 150 4.25 3.42 12.87
N GLU A 151 5.58 3.48 12.84
CA GLU A 151 6.46 2.34 13.08
C GLU A 151 6.29 1.79 14.51
N THR A 152 6.18 2.67 15.51
CA THR A 152 5.93 2.27 16.89
C THR A 152 4.60 1.55 17.04
N LEU A 153 3.54 2.05 16.39
CA LEU A 153 2.23 1.40 16.37
C LEU A 153 2.30 0.05 15.66
N PHE A 154 2.95 -0.01 14.50
CA PHE A 154 3.18 -1.23 13.75
C PHE A 154 3.91 -2.29 14.58
N ARG A 155 5.03 -1.92 15.23
CA ARG A 155 5.79 -2.79 16.14
C ARG A 155 4.92 -3.30 17.28
N LYS A 156 4.11 -2.43 17.91
CA LYS A 156 3.21 -2.81 19.01
C LYS A 156 2.14 -3.79 18.56
N LYS A 157 1.47 -3.53 17.44
CA LYS A 157 0.44 -4.43 16.88
C LYS A 157 1.04 -5.76 16.46
N LEU A 158 2.17 -5.74 15.77
CA LEU A 158 2.86 -6.95 15.34
C LEU A 158 3.30 -7.80 16.54
N ALA A 159 3.86 -7.16 17.58
CA ALA A 159 4.25 -7.87 18.80
C ALA A 159 3.05 -8.47 19.55
N ALA A 160 1.91 -7.78 19.60
CA ALA A 160 0.69 -8.29 20.21
C ALA A 160 0.17 -9.56 19.51
N GLN A 161 0.34 -9.65 18.19
CA GLN A 161 -0.04 -10.82 17.39
C GLN A 161 1.04 -11.91 17.34
N SER A 162 2.26 -11.62 17.82
CA SER A 162 3.42 -12.50 17.76
C SER A 162 3.73 -13.16 19.11
N VAL A 163 2.72 -13.76 19.73
CA VAL A 163 2.86 -14.46 21.03
C VAL A 163 3.58 -15.81 20.81
N PRO A 164 4.76 -16.04 21.41
CA PRO A 164 5.50 -17.29 21.20
C PRO A 164 4.67 -18.53 21.54
N LEU A 165 4.77 -19.54 20.70
CA LEU A 165 4.10 -20.83 20.87
C LEU A 165 4.88 -21.72 21.83
N ASP A 166 4.21 -22.27 22.84
CA ASP A 166 4.74 -23.42 23.56
C ASP A 166 4.44 -24.71 22.80
N LEU A 167 5.33 -25.04 21.87
CA LEU A 167 5.19 -26.24 21.06
C LEU A 167 5.37 -27.52 21.88
N THR A 168 6.01 -27.47 23.06
CA THR A 168 6.18 -28.64 23.93
C THR A 168 4.87 -29.02 24.62
N ALA A 169 4.12 -28.03 25.11
CA ALA A 169 2.76 -28.23 25.62
C ALA A 169 1.79 -28.70 24.52
N LEU A 170 1.94 -28.22 23.29
CA LEU A 170 1.12 -28.66 22.15
C LEU A 170 1.37 -30.13 21.79
N ILE A 171 2.62 -30.58 21.82
CA ILE A 171 2.96 -32.00 21.60
C ILE A 171 2.39 -32.86 22.74
N ASN A 172 2.55 -32.43 24.00
CA ASN A 172 2.08 -33.19 25.16
C ASN A 172 0.55 -33.29 25.24
N SER A 173 -0.17 -32.23 24.86
CA SER A 173 -1.64 -32.23 24.82
C SER A 173 -2.20 -33.05 23.66
N ALA A 174 -1.53 -33.06 22.51
CA ALA A 174 -1.93 -33.88 21.37
C ALA A 174 -1.56 -35.37 21.54
N GLY A 175 -0.57 -35.69 22.38
CA GLY A 175 -0.15 -37.06 22.71
C GLY A 175 -1.14 -37.88 23.56
N GLY A 176 -2.27 -37.30 23.97
CA GLY A 176 -3.34 -38.01 24.70
C GLY A 176 -4.23 -38.91 23.83
N ASN A 177 -4.09 -38.84 22.50
CA ASN A 177 -4.84 -39.67 21.55
C ASN A 177 -3.85 -40.57 20.80
N ASN A 178 -4.23 -41.83 20.54
CA ASN A 178 -3.45 -42.92 19.91
C ASN A 178 -2.84 -42.59 18.51
N CYS A 179 -2.00 -41.56 18.40
CA CYS A 179 -1.34 -41.17 17.17
C CYS A 179 0.08 -41.73 17.16
N SER A 180 0.33 -42.65 16.24
CA SER A 180 1.58 -43.42 16.15
C SER A 180 2.73 -42.67 15.46
N SER A 181 2.50 -41.46 14.93
CA SER A 181 3.53 -40.70 14.24
C SER A 181 3.54 -39.22 14.61
N VAL A 182 4.72 -38.70 14.95
CA VAL A 182 5.00 -37.29 15.24
C VAL A 182 4.62 -36.37 14.06
N SER A 183 4.68 -36.89 12.83
CA SER A 183 4.35 -36.16 11.60
C SER A 183 2.85 -35.81 11.50
N GLU A 184 1.96 -36.73 11.88
CA GLU A 184 0.50 -36.51 11.88
C GLU A 184 0.06 -35.55 13.00
N LEU A 185 0.75 -35.59 14.15
CA LEU A 185 0.54 -34.66 15.26
C LEU A 185 0.92 -33.21 14.87
N ALA A 186 2.05 -33.07 14.18
CA ALA A 186 2.51 -31.78 13.67
C ALA A 186 1.68 -31.28 12.47
N ALA A 187 0.97 -32.16 11.76
CA ALA A 187 0.07 -31.78 10.67
C ALA A 187 -1.33 -31.34 11.16
N SER A 188 -1.83 -31.96 12.23
CA SER A 188 -3.19 -31.77 12.74
C SER A 188 -3.37 -30.59 13.71
N THR A 189 -2.28 -30.08 14.32
CA THR A 189 -2.33 -28.94 15.25
C THR A 189 -2.55 -27.61 14.50
N PRO A 190 -3.68 -26.90 14.59
CA PRO A 190 -3.83 -25.63 13.88
C PRO A 190 -2.86 -24.58 14.44
N LEU A 191 -2.02 -24.00 13.57
CA LEU A 191 -1.18 -22.85 13.93
C LEU A 191 -2.09 -21.63 14.15
N PRO A 192 -1.86 -20.82 15.21
CA PRO A 192 -2.57 -19.55 15.39
C PRO A 192 -2.39 -18.68 14.16
N LYS A 193 -3.50 -18.30 13.54
CA LYS A 193 -3.52 -17.35 12.44
C LYS A 193 -3.78 -15.97 13.02
N ILE A 194 -3.12 -14.96 12.46
CA ILE A 194 -3.45 -13.56 12.74
C ILE A 194 -4.88 -13.31 12.25
N ASN A 195 -5.70 -12.62 13.04
CA ASN A 195 -7.07 -12.28 12.66
C ASN A 195 -7.05 -11.44 11.37
N ASP A 196 -8.04 -11.64 10.49
CA ASP A 196 -8.08 -10.93 9.20
C ASP A 196 -8.20 -9.39 9.37
N SER A 197 -8.92 -8.92 10.40
CA SER A 197 -9.03 -7.48 10.72
C SER A 197 -7.68 -6.87 11.13
N ASP A 198 -6.92 -7.56 11.98
CA ASP A 198 -5.59 -7.10 12.41
C ASP A 198 -4.59 -7.13 11.24
N LEU A 199 -4.74 -8.10 10.34
CA LEU A 199 -3.93 -8.22 9.13
C LEU A 199 -4.18 -7.06 8.16
N GLU A 200 -5.44 -6.66 7.95
CA GLU A 200 -5.79 -5.52 7.10
C GLU A 200 -5.18 -4.21 7.62
N GLU A 201 -5.26 -3.96 8.93
CA GLU A 201 -4.61 -2.79 9.54
C GLU A 201 -3.08 -2.83 9.40
N LEU A 202 -2.45 -4.00 9.59
CA LEU A 202 -1.01 -4.14 9.38
C LEU A 202 -0.60 -3.86 7.91
N VAL A 203 -1.42 -4.30 6.94
CA VAL A 203 -1.22 -4.01 5.51
C VAL A 203 -1.36 -2.52 5.22
N GLN A 204 -2.34 -1.84 5.83
CA GLN A 204 -2.48 -0.39 5.70
C GLN A 204 -1.26 0.35 6.24
N LEU A 205 -0.75 -0.07 7.41
CA LEU A 205 0.43 0.53 8.03
C LEU A 205 1.70 0.34 7.19
N THR A 206 1.93 -0.86 6.66
CA THR A 206 3.09 -1.10 5.78
C THR A 206 2.97 -0.37 4.45
N GLY A 207 1.76 -0.24 3.90
CA GLY A 207 1.50 0.58 2.71
C GLY A 207 1.84 2.06 2.90
N GLN A 208 1.68 2.59 4.12
CA GLN A 208 2.02 3.97 4.46
C GLN A 208 3.50 4.15 4.85
N LEU A 209 4.12 3.16 5.50
CA LEU A 209 5.54 3.19 5.86
C LEU A 209 6.46 3.08 4.63
N ALA A 210 6.14 2.23 3.65
CA ALA A 210 6.97 2.05 2.45
C ALA A 210 7.32 3.36 1.70
N PRO A 211 6.38 4.29 1.42
CA PRO A 211 6.73 5.56 0.81
C PRO A 211 7.43 6.52 1.77
N LEU A 212 7.19 6.43 3.09
CA LEU A 212 7.85 7.27 4.09
C LEU A 212 9.33 6.91 4.24
N ASP A 213 9.65 5.61 4.28
CA ASP A 213 11.02 5.10 4.32
C ASP A 213 11.84 5.63 3.14
N LYS A 214 11.25 5.71 1.95
CA LYS A 214 11.91 6.28 0.77
C LYS A 214 12.25 7.76 0.94
N ILE A 215 11.35 8.54 1.56
CA ILE A 215 11.54 9.98 1.78
C ILE A 215 12.63 10.22 2.85
N ILE A 216 12.73 9.33 3.84
CA ILE A 216 13.67 9.44 4.97
C ILE A 216 15.06 8.90 4.59
N GLY A 217 15.13 7.83 3.78
CA GLY A 217 16.37 7.22 3.32
C GLY A 217 17.31 8.14 2.54
N GLU A 218 16.78 9.23 1.96
CA GLU A 218 17.57 10.29 1.32
C GLU A 218 18.57 11.01 2.26
N HIS A 219 18.43 10.89 3.59
CA HIS A 219 19.17 11.72 4.54
C HIS A 219 20.35 11.06 5.28
N GLY A 220 20.63 9.76 5.12
CA GLY A 220 21.67 9.15 5.96
C GLY A 220 22.33 7.85 5.52
N SER A 221 21.82 7.13 4.53
CA SER A 221 22.49 5.92 4.03
C SER A 221 22.04 5.68 2.60
N GLY A 222 22.96 5.71 1.64
CA GLY A 222 22.69 5.60 0.21
C GLY A 222 22.19 4.22 -0.25
N GLY A 223 21.11 3.74 0.34
CA GLY A 223 20.42 2.51 -0.06
C GLY A 223 18.93 2.58 0.28
N ASP A 224 18.13 1.79 -0.43
CA ASP A 224 16.71 1.52 -0.15
C ASP A 224 16.58 0.77 1.20
N VAL A 225 16.85 1.44 2.32
CA VAL A 225 16.74 0.86 3.66
C VAL A 225 15.29 1.01 4.11
N TYR A 226 14.53 -0.07 3.98
CA TYR A 226 13.18 -0.17 4.51
C TYR A 226 13.23 -0.53 6.00
N GLU A 227 13.35 0.46 6.87
CA GLU A 227 13.47 0.30 8.33
C GLU A 227 12.27 -0.47 8.92
N HIS A 228 11.06 -0.26 8.40
CA HIS A 228 9.89 -1.00 8.86
C HIS A 228 9.98 -2.51 8.60
N LEU A 229 10.68 -2.93 7.53
CA LEU A 229 10.91 -4.35 7.23
C LEU A 229 11.91 -4.96 8.20
N LYS A 230 12.90 -4.19 8.65
CA LYS A 230 13.83 -4.63 9.70
C LYS A 230 13.08 -4.80 11.02
N THR A 231 12.23 -3.85 11.39
CA THR A 231 11.35 -3.95 12.56
C THR A 231 10.42 -5.17 12.49
N PHE A 232 9.86 -5.47 11.31
CA PHE A 232 9.08 -6.69 11.09
C PHE A 232 9.93 -7.95 11.32
N ALA A 233 11.09 -8.03 10.67
CA ALA A 233 11.99 -9.17 10.80
C ALA A 233 12.42 -9.38 12.25
N GLU A 234 12.83 -8.34 12.98
CA GLU A 234 13.21 -8.42 14.39
C GLU A 234 12.12 -9.06 15.27
N VAL A 235 10.87 -8.62 15.14
CA VAL A 235 9.74 -9.13 15.92
C VAL A 235 9.45 -10.58 15.55
N ARG A 236 9.39 -10.91 14.26
CA ARG A 236 9.07 -12.26 13.79
C ARG A 236 10.19 -13.26 14.03
N THR A 237 11.45 -12.88 13.87
CA THR A 237 12.62 -13.70 14.23
C THR A 237 12.60 -14.03 15.72
N SER A 238 12.27 -13.06 16.59
CA SER A 238 12.14 -13.30 18.03
C SER A 238 11.01 -14.29 18.33
N TYR A 239 9.86 -14.14 17.67
CA TYR A 239 8.72 -15.05 17.80
C TYR A 239 9.07 -16.49 17.37
N LEU A 240 9.69 -16.66 16.20
CA LEU A 240 10.10 -17.98 15.69
C LEU A 240 11.10 -18.65 16.62
N SER A 241 12.16 -17.93 17.00
CA SER A 241 13.23 -18.47 17.83
C SER A 241 12.72 -18.89 19.21
N LYS A 242 11.87 -18.06 19.85
CA LYS A 242 11.26 -18.39 21.14
C LYS A 242 10.29 -19.56 21.05
N SER A 243 9.49 -19.62 19.98
CA SER A 243 8.53 -20.72 19.76
C SER A 243 9.23 -22.06 19.59
N LEU A 244 10.36 -22.06 18.88
CA LEU A 244 11.12 -23.26 18.57
C LEU A 244 12.08 -23.70 19.68
N TYR A 245 12.47 -22.79 20.58
CA TYR A 245 13.48 -23.02 21.61
C TYR A 245 13.21 -24.26 22.47
N GLY A 246 11.96 -24.45 22.94
CA GLY A 246 11.61 -25.57 23.82
C GLY A 246 11.90 -26.94 23.18
N ILE A 247 11.49 -27.15 21.93
CA ILE A 247 11.70 -28.43 21.22
C ILE A 247 13.16 -28.58 20.79
N ALA A 248 13.84 -27.49 20.42
CA ALA A 248 15.27 -27.52 20.13
C ALA A 248 16.07 -28.03 21.34
N GLN A 249 15.76 -27.54 22.56
CA GLN A 249 16.38 -28.02 23.79
C GLN A 249 16.04 -29.50 24.09
N MET A 250 14.80 -29.94 23.86
CA MET A 250 14.43 -31.36 24.01
C MET A 250 15.23 -32.28 23.08
N SER A 251 15.56 -31.81 21.88
CA SER A 251 16.35 -32.55 20.88
C SER A 251 17.82 -32.71 21.32
N VAL A 252 18.39 -31.67 21.94
CA VAL A 252 19.77 -31.66 22.48
C VAL A 252 19.88 -32.35 23.85
N ASN A 253 18.80 -32.41 24.63
CA ASN A 253 18.81 -33.05 25.96
C ASN A 253 18.45 -34.54 25.89
N SER A 254 17.58 -34.95 24.96
CA SER A 254 17.35 -36.38 24.68
C SER A 254 18.60 -37.07 24.14
N SER A 255 19.56 -36.28 23.64
CA SER A 255 20.88 -36.77 23.23
C SER A 255 21.88 -36.97 24.38
N LYS A 256 21.55 -36.50 25.59
CA LYS A 256 22.35 -36.69 26.81
C LYS A 256 21.77 -37.76 27.76
N GLY A 257 20.49 -38.08 27.62
CA GLY A 257 19.76 -39.01 28.49
C GLY A 257 19.24 -40.25 27.75
N ALA A 258 20.15 -41.12 27.30
CA ALA A 258 19.79 -42.47 26.84
C ALA A 258 20.35 -43.53 27.80
N ILE A 259 20.25 -43.30 29.12
CA ILE A 259 20.45 -44.34 30.14
C ILE A 259 19.47 -44.03 31.28
N THR A 260 18.56 -44.95 31.57
CA THR A 260 17.56 -44.97 32.67
C THR A 260 16.18 -44.33 32.41
N THR A 261 15.33 -45.05 31.65
CA THR A 261 13.91 -45.09 32.01
C THR A 261 13.37 -46.49 31.81
N THR A 262 13.57 -47.34 32.83
CA THR A 262 12.74 -48.51 33.06
C THR A 262 11.36 -48.02 33.47
N ALA A 263 10.43 -47.99 32.51
CA ALA A 263 9.01 -47.89 32.84
C ALA A 263 8.61 -49.13 33.66
N GLY A 264 8.39 -48.93 34.97
CA GLY A 264 7.35 -49.63 35.72
C GLY A 264 7.49 -51.13 36.01
N VAL A 265 8.69 -51.69 36.21
CA VAL A 265 8.81 -53.01 36.86
C VAL A 265 9.84 -52.93 37.98
N VAL A 266 9.36 -52.82 39.22
CA VAL A 266 10.18 -52.88 40.43
C VAL A 266 10.64 -54.33 40.63
N GLY A 267 11.94 -54.59 40.61
CA GLY A 267 12.51 -55.79 41.23
C GLY A 267 13.27 -56.81 40.36
N LEU A 268 13.75 -56.48 39.16
CA LEU A 268 14.67 -57.36 38.41
C LEU A 268 16.02 -56.65 38.16
N PRO A 269 17.18 -57.34 38.29
CA PRO A 269 18.48 -56.74 37.96
C PRO A 269 18.51 -56.29 36.49
N PRO A 270 19.28 -55.24 36.16
CA PRO A 270 19.30 -54.67 34.82
C PRO A 270 19.88 -55.69 33.85
N SER A 271 18.99 -56.33 33.10
CA SER A 271 19.37 -57.14 31.95
C SER A 271 19.75 -56.17 30.82
N PRO A 272 20.83 -56.41 30.06
CA PRO A 272 21.20 -55.56 28.92
C PRO A 272 20.27 -55.87 27.74
N LEU A 273 18.99 -55.55 27.89
CA LEU A 273 18.06 -55.44 26.78
C LEU A 273 18.48 -54.19 26.02
N PHE A 274 19.15 -54.40 24.88
CA PHE A 274 19.45 -53.37 23.89
C PHE A 274 18.22 -52.47 23.74
N ALA A 275 18.32 -51.22 24.19
CA ALA A 275 17.24 -50.25 24.12
C ALA A 275 17.01 -49.91 22.64
N ASN A 276 16.17 -50.68 21.94
CA ASN A 276 15.94 -50.51 20.51
C ASN A 276 15.34 -49.12 20.22
N TYR A 277 15.93 -48.40 19.28
CA TYR A 277 15.42 -47.13 18.81
C TYR A 277 14.09 -47.38 18.09
N VAL A 278 13.04 -46.67 18.51
CA VAL A 278 11.73 -46.74 17.88
C VAL A 278 11.62 -45.62 16.85
N LYS A 279 11.37 -45.99 15.59
CA LYS A 279 11.19 -45.04 14.47
C LYS A 279 10.19 -43.95 14.84
N GLY A 280 10.52 -42.69 14.54
CA GLY A 280 9.68 -41.52 14.84
C GLY A 280 9.76 -41.02 16.28
N SER A 281 10.55 -41.65 17.16
CA SER A 281 10.65 -41.25 18.58
C SER A 281 11.59 -40.07 18.83
N SER A 282 12.31 -39.61 17.80
CA SER A 282 13.23 -38.50 17.92
C SER A 282 12.49 -37.16 18.11
N PRO A 283 12.78 -36.38 19.17
CA PRO A 283 12.27 -35.02 19.31
C PRO A 283 12.71 -34.10 18.16
N PHE A 284 13.84 -34.41 17.52
CA PHE A 284 14.33 -33.66 16.36
C PHE A 284 13.41 -33.79 15.14
N ILE A 285 12.74 -34.93 14.98
CA ILE A 285 11.75 -35.11 13.90
C ILE A 285 10.56 -34.16 14.15
N SER A 286 10.09 -34.03 15.39
CA SER A 286 9.05 -33.06 15.77
C SER A 286 9.51 -31.64 15.46
N TYR A 287 10.74 -31.31 15.87
CA TYR A 287 11.33 -30.01 15.66
C TYR A 287 11.39 -29.63 14.17
N MET A 288 11.85 -30.55 13.33
CA MET A 288 11.93 -30.36 11.87
C MET A 288 10.56 -30.07 11.25
N HIS A 289 9.53 -30.83 11.62
CA HIS A 289 8.18 -30.63 11.09
C HIS A 289 7.62 -29.26 11.49
N TYR A 290 7.73 -28.87 12.77
CA TYR A 290 7.25 -27.58 13.25
C TYR A 290 8.06 -26.41 12.69
N TYR A 291 9.38 -26.55 12.54
CA TYR A 291 10.26 -25.57 11.90
C TYR A 291 9.81 -25.28 10.46
N LEU A 292 9.68 -26.32 9.62
CA LEU A 292 9.27 -26.16 8.22
C LEU A 292 7.86 -25.59 8.08
N ARG A 293 6.94 -25.99 8.97
CA ARG A 293 5.57 -25.51 8.95
C ARG A 293 5.47 -24.04 9.37
N LEU A 294 6.25 -23.61 10.36
CA LEU A 294 6.38 -22.20 10.73
C LEU A 294 7.01 -21.39 9.58
N CYS A 295 8.09 -21.87 8.97
CA CYS A 295 8.70 -21.21 7.81
C CYS A 295 7.69 -21.01 6.66
N LYS A 296 6.86 -22.02 6.37
CA LYS A 296 5.78 -21.92 5.38
C LYS A 296 4.74 -20.86 5.76
N ALA A 297 4.34 -20.80 7.03
CA ALA A 297 3.40 -19.82 7.53
C ALA A 297 3.96 -18.38 7.43
N GLU A 298 5.23 -18.18 7.77
CA GLU A 298 5.89 -16.87 7.65
C GLU A 298 5.99 -16.41 6.20
N LYS A 299 6.37 -17.32 5.28
CA LYS A 299 6.41 -16.99 3.85
C LYS A 299 5.05 -16.51 3.34
N ALA A 300 3.97 -17.20 3.74
CA ALA A 300 2.61 -16.82 3.38
C ALA A 300 2.21 -15.47 3.99
N LEU A 301 2.61 -15.20 5.25
CA LEU A 301 2.34 -13.93 5.92
C LEU A 301 3.06 -12.75 5.23
N ILE A 302 4.36 -12.89 4.97
CA ILE A 302 5.20 -11.88 4.32
C ILE A 302 4.66 -11.56 2.91
N GLN A 303 4.24 -12.59 2.17
CA GLN A 303 3.63 -12.40 0.84
C GLN A 303 2.33 -11.60 0.85
N ARG A 304 1.56 -11.63 1.96
CA ARG A 304 0.34 -10.83 2.11
C ARG A 304 0.62 -9.40 2.59
N LEU A 305 1.72 -9.18 3.31
CA LEU A 305 1.97 -7.96 4.06
C LEU A 305 2.97 -7.00 3.37
N ILE A 306 3.86 -7.52 2.52
CA ILE A 306 5.01 -6.80 1.96
C ILE A 306 4.96 -6.74 0.42
N ILE A 307 5.49 -5.65 -0.15
CA ILE A 307 5.61 -5.43 -1.59
C ILE A 307 6.50 -6.52 -2.21
N LYS A 308 6.04 -7.13 -3.31
CA LYS A 308 6.64 -8.31 -3.98
C LYS A 308 8.18 -8.32 -4.15
N PRO A 309 8.88 -7.23 -4.56
CA PRO A 309 10.32 -7.29 -4.77
C PRO A 309 11.15 -7.50 -3.48
N LEU A 310 10.61 -7.14 -2.32
CA LEU A 310 11.33 -7.19 -1.04
C LEU A 310 11.02 -8.43 -0.20
N VAL A 311 10.07 -9.24 -0.66
CA VAL A 311 9.59 -10.43 0.06
C VAL A 311 10.71 -11.41 0.37
N GLN A 312 11.62 -11.66 -0.58
CA GLN A 312 12.69 -12.65 -0.40
C GLN A 312 13.72 -12.20 0.64
N THR A 313 14.16 -10.95 0.57
CA THR A 313 15.14 -10.38 1.51
C THR A 313 14.59 -10.37 2.93
N CYS A 314 13.33 -9.93 3.11
CA CYS A 314 12.68 -9.90 4.42
C CYS A 314 12.44 -11.32 4.96
N TYR A 315 12.04 -12.26 4.10
CA TYR A 315 11.89 -13.66 4.48
C TYR A 315 13.20 -14.27 4.98
N HIS A 316 14.30 -14.03 4.26
CA HIS A 316 15.62 -14.52 4.67
C HIS A 316 16.04 -13.95 6.03
N GLN A 317 15.90 -12.64 6.24
CA GLN A 317 16.20 -11.98 7.53
C GLN A 317 15.35 -12.53 8.69
N THR A 318 14.09 -12.88 8.41
CA THR A 318 13.17 -13.39 9.43
C THR A 318 13.52 -14.82 9.86
N VAL A 319 13.99 -15.65 8.93
CA VAL A 319 14.19 -17.10 9.16
C VAL A 319 15.66 -17.44 9.48
N SER A 320 16.63 -16.55 9.21
CA SER A 320 18.07 -16.82 9.38
C SER A 320 18.42 -17.38 10.77
N ALA A 321 18.09 -16.68 11.85
CA ALA A 321 18.46 -17.11 13.21
C ALA A 321 17.84 -18.47 13.61
N ALA A 322 16.60 -18.73 13.18
CA ALA A 322 15.95 -20.01 13.40
C ALA A 322 16.60 -21.13 12.58
N THR A 323 17.08 -20.82 11.37
CA THR A 323 17.84 -21.74 10.51
C THR A 323 19.18 -22.08 11.13
N GLU A 324 19.93 -21.09 11.61
CA GLU A 324 21.21 -21.28 12.29
C GLU A 324 21.04 -22.19 13.51
N THR A 325 20.03 -21.93 14.35
CA THR A 325 19.72 -22.80 15.50
C THR A 325 19.37 -24.22 15.06
N PHE A 326 18.58 -24.38 13.98
CA PHE A 326 18.23 -25.69 13.44
C PHE A 326 19.48 -26.46 12.99
N ILE A 327 20.39 -25.78 12.30
CA ILE A 327 21.66 -26.33 11.81
C ILE A 327 22.56 -26.75 12.97
N GLU A 328 22.77 -25.89 13.96
CA GLU A 328 23.57 -26.20 15.15
C GLU A 328 23.04 -27.44 15.90
N THR A 329 21.72 -27.57 16.02
CA THR A 329 21.12 -28.77 16.66
C THR A 329 21.32 -30.02 15.81
N ALA A 330 21.27 -29.93 14.48
CA ALA A 330 21.54 -31.05 13.58
C ALA A 330 23.02 -31.49 13.66
N GLU A 331 23.97 -30.54 13.66
CA GLU A 331 25.40 -30.81 13.83
C GLU A 331 25.71 -31.49 15.16
N SER A 332 25.04 -31.07 16.24
CA SER A 332 25.18 -31.70 17.56
C SER A 332 24.78 -33.18 17.52
N ILE A 333 23.68 -33.51 16.83
CA ILE A 333 23.21 -34.88 16.67
C ILE A 333 24.20 -35.70 15.82
N ILE A 334 24.66 -35.16 14.69
CA ILE A 334 25.65 -35.81 13.81
C ILE A 334 26.96 -36.08 14.58
N THR A 335 27.45 -35.09 15.33
CA THR A 335 28.67 -35.20 16.13
C THR A 335 28.55 -36.28 17.20
N ARG A 336 27.38 -36.40 17.83
CA ARG A 336 27.09 -37.50 18.77
C ARG A 336 27.10 -38.85 18.06
N THR A 337 26.40 -38.99 16.93
CA THR A 337 26.38 -40.26 16.17
C THR A 337 27.79 -40.68 15.75
N LYS A 338 28.64 -39.74 15.31
CA LYS A 338 30.06 -40.00 15.01
C LYS A 338 30.81 -40.54 16.24
N ARG A 339 30.60 -39.95 17.42
CA ARG A 339 31.21 -40.39 18.69
C ARG A 339 30.74 -41.78 19.12
N SER A 340 29.45 -42.06 19.00
CA SER A 340 28.86 -43.37 19.35
C SER A 340 29.32 -44.47 18.38
N LEU A 341 29.49 -44.15 17.10
CA LEU A 341 30.06 -45.06 16.11
C LEU A 341 31.50 -45.48 16.45
N LEU A 342 32.34 -44.54 16.92
CA LEU A 342 33.70 -44.85 17.41
C LEU A 342 33.69 -45.82 18.60
N LYS A 343 32.66 -45.76 19.44
CA LYS A 343 32.44 -46.67 20.57
C LYS A 343 31.77 -47.99 20.18
N LYS A 344 31.45 -48.19 18.89
CA LYS A 344 30.68 -49.32 18.35
C LYS A 344 29.23 -49.41 18.89
N GLU A 345 28.66 -48.27 19.27
CA GLU A 345 27.26 -48.14 19.66
C GLU A 345 26.44 -47.70 18.42
N TYR A 346 25.70 -48.64 17.83
CA TYR A 346 24.95 -48.39 16.58
C TYR A 346 23.56 -47.77 16.77
N MET A 347 23.17 -47.46 18.00
CA MET A 347 21.84 -46.92 18.32
C MET A 347 21.59 -45.55 17.68
N ASP A 348 22.58 -44.66 17.79
CA ASP A 348 22.50 -43.31 17.21
C ASP A 348 22.58 -43.32 15.67
N LEU A 349 23.00 -44.45 15.07
CA LEU A 349 22.98 -44.64 13.61
C LEU A 349 21.56 -44.84 13.10
N TYR A 350 20.75 -45.68 13.78
CA TYR A 350 19.34 -45.87 13.43
C TYR A 350 18.53 -44.58 13.57
N LEU A 351 18.82 -43.80 14.61
CA LEU A 351 18.26 -42.46 14.81
C LEU A 351 18.60 -41.53 13.63
N LEU A 352 19.87 -41.48 13.22
CA LEU A 352 20.30 -40.61 12.13
C LEU A 352 19.67 -41.01 10.78
N ILE A 353 19.56 -42.31 10.50
CA ILE A 353 18.89 -42.82 9.29
C ILE A 353 17.42 -42.42 9.27
N ASP A 354 16.73 -42.51 10.40
CA ASP A 354 15.32 -42.12 10.51
C ASP A 354 15.13 -40.60 10.32
N ILE A 355 16.00 -39.78 10.92
CA ILE A 355 16.03 -38.33 10.68
C ILE A 355 16.26 -38.03 9.19
N ALA A 356 17.24 -38.68 8.56
CA ALA A 356 17.55 -38.47 7.15
C ALA A 356 16.39 -38.88 6.22
N SER A 357 15.70 -39.99 6.52
CA SER A 357 14.50 -40.40 5.78
C SER A 357 13.38 -39.36 5.88
N ASN A 358 13.11 -38.86 7.09
CA ASN A 358 12.08 -37.83 7.30
C ASN A 358 12.46 -36.51 6.63
N LEU A 359 13.74 -36.12 6.66
CA LEU A 359 14.25 -34.94 5.98
C LEU A 359 14.06 -35.07 4.47
N ALA A 360 14.38 -36.21 3.88
CA ALA A 360 14.17 -36.47 2.45
C ALA A 360 12.70 -36.36 2.04
N ASP A 361 11.77 -36.83 2.88
CA ASP A 361 10.34 -36.71 2.61
C ASP A 361 9.82 -35.27 2.80
N CYS A 362 10.37 -34.53 3.76
CA CYS A 362 10.07 -33.11 3.96
C CYS A 362 10.62 -32.24 2.83
N LEU A 363 11.82 -32.52 2.31
CA LEU A 363 12.42 -31.78 1.19
C LEU A 363 11.52 -31.81 -0.05
N LYS A 364 10.88 -32.95 -0.34
CA LYS A 364 9.92 -33.07 -1.45
C LYS A 364 8.69 -32.18 -1.28
N GLN A 365 8.21 -31.99 -0.05
CA GLN A 365 7.00 -31.21 0.25
C GLN A 365 7.26 -29.70 0.36
N TYR A 366 8.49 -29.32 0.71
CA TYR A 366 8.87 -27.93 1.02
C TYR A 366 9.90 -27.36 0.04
N ASP A 367 10.13 -27.98 -1.13
CA ASP A 367 11.18 -27.63 -2.10
C ASP A 367 11.27 -26.12 -2.43
N THR A 368 10.12 -25.45 -2.59
CA THR A 368 10.06 -23.99 -2.84
C THR A 368 10.44 -23.09 -1.66
N ILE A 369 10.40 -23.61 -0.44
CA ILE A 369 10.80 -22.94 0.80
C ILE A 369 12.27 -23.25 1.10
N VAL A 370 12.64 -24.50 0.86
CA VAL A 370 13.99 -25.01 1.12
C VAL A 370 14.99 -24.47 0.12
N ALA A 371 14.62 -24.25 -1.16
CA ALA A 371 15.50 -23.60 -2.16
C ALA A 371 16.00 -22.20 -1.73
N VAL A 372 15.25 -21.50 -0.87
CA VAL A 372 15.62 -20.17 -0.34
C VAL A 372 16.54 -20.28 0.89
N THR A 373 16.49 -21.39 1.63
CA THR A 373 17.35 -21.70 2.79
C THR A 373 18.52 -22.62 2.45
N LEU A 374 18.53 -23.25 1.26
CA LEU A 374 19.41 -24.35 0.84
C LEU A 374 20.86 -23.95 0.67
N THR A 375 21.18 -22.67 0.45
CA THR A 375 22.57 -22.19 0.46
C THR A 375 23.27 -22.49 1.79
N ILE A 376 22.51 -22.63 2.88
CA ILE A 376 23.05 -22.93 4.22
C ILE A 376 23.04 -24.45 4.50
N ILE A 377 22.15 -25.23 3.86
CA ILE A 377 22.09 -26.70 4.04
C ILE A 377 23.16 -27.42 3.20
N TYR A 378 23.56 -26.89 2.05
CA TYR A 378 24.70 -27.43 1.29
C TYR A 378 26.01 -27.42 2.10
N LEU A 379 26.18 -26.47 3.02
CA LEU A 379 27.33 -26.41 3.94
C LEU A 379 27.32 -27.48 5.05
N LEU A 380 26.19 -28.17 5.28
CA LEU A 380 26.09 -29.22 6.30
C LEU A 380 26.48 -30.62 5.78
N PHE A 381 26.53 -30.79 4.46
CA PHE A 381 26.74 -32.08 3.80
C PHE A 381 28.02 -32.17 2.95
N ASP A 382 28.78 -31.07 2.82
CA ASP A 382 30.21 -31.08 2.50
C ASP A 382 31.05 -31.13 3.78
#